data_AF-A0A9C7TBD7-F1
#
_entry.id   AF-A0A9C7TBD7-F1
#
_cell.length_a   1.000
_cell.length_b   1.000
_cell.length_c   1.000
_cell.angle_alpha   90.00
_cell.angle_beta   90.00
_cell.angle_gamma   90.00
#
_symmetry.space_group_name_H-M   'P 1'
#
loop_
_entity.id
_entity.type
_entity.pdbx_description
1 polymer ?
#
loop_
_entity_poly.entity_id
_entity_poly.type
_entity_poly.pdbx_seq_one_letter_code
_entity_poly.pdbx_strand_id
1 'polypeptide(L)' 'DRRFLRLLIPQAIEVRVDRQGRINIPKRLLKFAQIKDRAVAAGVLDYFELWNPEIYEEHLKGSEMTELSEVLEL' A
#
# COMPACT_ATOMS: atom_id res chain seq x y z
N ASP A 1 19.95 2.74 4.89
CA ASP A 1 20.94 3.08 3.83
C ASP A 1 20.51 4.36 3.13
N ARG A 2 21.37 5.38 3.04
CA ARG A 2 21.04 6.67 2.37
C ARG A 2 20.81 6.54 0.87
N ARG A 3 21.37 5.50 0.23
CA ARG A 3 21.18 5.22 -1.20
C ARG A 3 19.74 4.80 -1.50
N PHE A 4 19.16 3.96 -0.64
CA PHE A 4 17.76 3.55 -0.78
C PHE A 4 16.79 4.74 -0.70
N LEU A 5 16.96 5.61 0.30
CA LEU A 5 16.12 6.80 0.45
C LEU A 5 16.25 7.76 -0.75
N ARG A 6 17.46 7.89 -1.34
CA ARG A 6 17.67 8.70 -2.55
C ARG A 6 17.01 8.12 -3.80
N LEU A 7 16.75 6.81 -3.83
CA LEU A 7 16.01 6.17 -4.93
C LEU A 7 14.50 6.24 -4.69
N LEU A 8 14.07 6.10 -3.43
CA LEU A 8 12.66 6.02 -3.07
C LEU A 8 11.99 7.40 -2.99
N ILE A 9 12.57 8.34 -2.26
CA ILE A 9 11.95 9.64 -1.96
C ILE A 9 11.63 10.46 -3.22
N PRO A 10 12.49 10.52 -4.26
CA PRO A 10 12.16 11.25 -5.48
C PRO A 10 10.95 10.68 -6.24
N GLN A 11 10.53 9.44 -5.93
CA GLN A 11 9.33 8.83 -6.52
C GLN A 11 8.06 9.23 -5.77
N ALA A 12 8.17 9.80 -4.56
CA ALA A 12 7.05 10.31 -3.79
C ALA A 12 6.39 11.49 -4.52
N ILE A 13 5.08 11.60 -4.36
CA ILE A 13 4.27 12.61 -5.05
C ILE A 13 3.29 13.16 -4.04
N GLU A 14 3.23 14.49 -3.97
CA GLU A 14 2.15 15.14 -3.25
C GLU A 14 0.86 15.04 -4.08
N VAL A 15 -0.18 14.52 -3.47
CA VAL A 15 -1.51 14.38 -4.06
C VAL A 15 -2.52 15.11 -3.18
N ARG A 16 -3.51 15.75 -3.80
CA ARG A 16 -4.58 16.41 -3.08
C ARG A 16 -5.75 15.46 -2.90
N VAL A 17 -6.34 15.50 -1.71
CA VAL A 17 -7.63 14.85 -1.42
C VAL A 17 -8.73 15.77 -1.93
N ASP A 18 -9.66 15.22 -2.72
CA ASP A 18 -10.82 15.98 -3.18
C ASP A 18 -11.87 16.15 -2.07
N ARG A 19 -12.92 16.92 -2.34
CA ARG A 19 -14.00 17.18 -1.36
C ARG A 19 -14.77 15.93 -0.92
N GLN A 20 -14.68 14.83 -1.68
CA GLN A 20 -15.33 13.56 -1.38
C GLN A 20 -14.39 12.59 -0.66
N GLY A 21 -13.18 13.02 -0.29
CA GLY A 21 -12.19 12.15 0.36
C GLY A 21 -11.42 11.25 -0.61
N ARG A 22 -11.49 11.49 -1.93
CA ARG A 22 -10.82 10.65 -2.92
C ARG A 22 -9.43 11.19 -3.26
N ILE A 23 -8.52 10.28 -3.58
CA ILE A 23 -7.15 10.58 -3.99
C ILE A 23 -6.94 10.02 -5.40
N ASN A 24 -6.43 10.84 -6.32
CA ASN A 24 -6.06 10.38 -7.64
C ASN A 24 -4.61 9.90 -7.65
N ILE A 25 -4.41 8.58 -7.73
CA ILE A 25 -3.09 7.97 -7.70
C ILE A 25 -2.46 8.03 -9.10
N PRO A 26 -1.26 8.61 -9.25
CA PRO A 26 -0.58 8.64 -10.54
C PRO A 26 -0.34 7.24 -11.12
N LYS A 27 -0.64 7.07 -12.41
CA LYS A 27 -0.56 5.78 -13.12
C LYS A 27 0.77 5.05 -12.96
N ARG A 28 1.88 5.78 -12.81
CA ARG A 28 3.20 5.19 -12.59
C ARG A 28 3.30 4.43 -11.26
N LEU A 29 2.67 4.95 -10.20
CA LEU A 29 2.66 4.32 -8.89
C LEU A 29 1.73 3.11 -8.87
N LEU A 30 0.56 3.21 -9.54
CA LEU A 30 -0.32 2.06 -9.76
C LEU A 30 0.40 0.93 -10.52
N LYS A 31 1.14 1.27 -11.58
CA LYS A 31 1.93 0.30 -12.35
C LYS A 31 3.04 -0.34 -11.51
N PHE A 32 3.74 0.46 -10.70
CA PHE A 32 4.76 -0.04 -9.77
C PHE A 32 4.17 -1.02 -8.75
N ALA A 33 3.04 -0.67 -8.13
CA ALA A 33 2.33 -1.50 -7.16
C ALA A 33 1.52 -2.65 -7.79
N GLN A 34 1.51 -2.78 -9.12
CA GLN A 34 0.73 -3.76 -9.88
C GLN A 34 -0.78 -3.69 -9.62
N ILE A 35 -1.31 -2.53 -9.22
CA ILE A 35 -2.74 -2.31 -8.98
C ILE A 35 -3.43 -1.99 -10.31
N LYS A 36 -4.47 -2.76 -10.66
CA LYS A 36 -5.23 -2.60 -11.91
C LYS A 36 -6.62 -2.02 -11.67
N ASP A 37 -7.38 -2.64 -10.79
CA ASP A 37 -8.80 -2.36 -10.55
C ASP A 37 -9.13 -2.20 -9.05
N ARG A 38 -8.60 -3.08 -8.21
CA ARG A 38 -8.82 -3.11 -6.76
C ARG A 38 -7.50 -3.02 -6.01
N ALA A 39 -7.56 -2.42 -4.83
CA ALA A 39 -6.43 -2.29 -3.92
C ALA A 39 -6.89 -2.60 -2.49
N VAL A 40 -5.98 -3.13 -1.68
CA VAL A 40 -6.14 -3.22 -0.23
C VAL A 40 -5.52 -1.97 0.39
N ALA A 41 -6.27 -1.30 1.26
CA ALA A 41 -5.74 -0.22 2.10
C ALA A 41 -5.43 -0.78 3.48
N ALA A 42 -4.14 -0.93 3.79
CA ALA A 42 -3.67 -1.43 5.07
C ALA A 42 -3.19 -0.25 5.93
N GLY A 43 -3.78 -0.06 7.12
CA GLY A 43 -3.34 0.97 8.06
C GLY A 43 -2.04 0.58 8.73
N VAL A 44 -1.06 1.48 8.79
CA VAL A 44 0.23 1.30 9.47
C VAL A 44 0.52 2.54 10.31
N LEU A 45 0.09 2.50 11.57
CA LEU A 45 0.25 3.59 12.53
C LEU A 45 -0.24 4.95 11.99
N ASP A 46 0.67 5.80 11.53
CA ASP A 46 0.45 7.18 11.07
C ASP A 46 0.31 7.30 9.55
N TYR A 47 0.42 6.20 8.80
CA TYR A 47 0.18 6.15 7.37
C TYR A 47 -0.67 4.93 6.98
N PHE A 48 -0.99 4.81 5.70
CA PHE A 48 -1.56 3.60 5.15
C PHE A 48 -0.78 3.19 3.90
N GLU A 49 -0.78 1.89 3.65
CA GLU A 49 -0.20 1.29 2.47
C GLU A 49 -1.31 0.88 1.51
N LEU A 50 -1.00 0.97 0.22
CA LEU A 50 -1.87 0.51 -0.85
C LEU A 50 -1.22 -0.67 -1.54
N TRP A 51 -1.92 -1.80 -1.50
CA TRP A 51 -1.41 -3.07 -2.00
C TRP A 51 -2.26 -3.60 -3.14
N ASN A 52 -1.61 -4.30 -4.08
CA ASN A 52 -2.31 -5.27 -4.91
C ASN A 52 -2.84 -6.39 -3.99
N PRO A 53 -4.13 -6.78 -4.09
CA PRO A 53 -4.71 -7.79 -3.20
C PRO A 53 -4.00 -9.15 -3.20
N GLU A 54 -3.58 -9.64 -4.37
CA GLU A 54 -2.92 -10.95 -4.52
C GLU A 54 -1.52 -10.92 -3.88
N ILE A 55 -0.77 -9.83 -4.08
CA ILE A 55 0.55 -9.63 -3.47
C ILE A 55 0.44 -9.49 -1.95
N TYR A 56 -0.60 -8.79 -1.47
CA TYR A 56 -0.85 -8.64 -0.04
C TYR A 56 -1.14 -9.98 0.63
N GLU A 57 -1.98 -10.82 0.01
CA GLU A 57 -2.29 -12.15 0.52
C GLU A 57 -1.04 -13.05 0.58
N GLU A 58 -0.18 -13.02 -0.44
CA GLU A 58 1.09 -13.74 -0.43
C GLU A 58 2.02 -13.23 0.68
N HIS A 59 2.09 -11.91 0.87
CA HIS A 59 2.87 -11.29 1.94
C HIS A 59 2.43 -11.74 3.34
N LEU A 60 1.11 -11.83 3.56
CA LEU A 60 0.54 -12.31 4.82
C LEU A 60 0.84 -13.79 5.06
N LYS A 61 0.76 -14.64 4.03
CA LYS A 61 1.10 -16.08 4.15
C LYS A 61 2.56 -16.32 4.50
N GLY A 62 3.45 -15.43 4.07
CA GLY A 62 4.88 -15.49 4.37
C GLY A 62 5.27 -14.90 5.73
N SER A 63 4.33 -14.31 6.48
CA SER A 63 4.55 -13.74 7.80
C SER A 63 3.79 -14.54 8.87
N GLU A 64 4.24 -14.53 10.13
CA GLU A 64 3.53 -15.15 11.28
C GLU A 64 2.16 -14.48 11.58
N MET A 65 1.62 -13.70 10.64
CA MET A 65 0.42 -12.89 10.76
C MET A 65 -0.88 -13.72 10.67
N THR A 66 -0.79 -14.96 10.20
CA THR A 66 -1.94 -15.87 10.05
C THR A 66 -2.71 -16.07 11.37
N GLU A 67 -2.01 -16.07 12.51
CA GLU A 67 -2.63 -16.23 13.83
C GLU A 67 -3.36 -14.96 14.32
N LEU A 68 -2.89 -13.77 13.93
CA LEU A 68 -3.52 -12.49 14.30
C LEU A 68 -4.75 -12.18 13.46
N SER A 69 -4.80 -12.62 12.20
CA SER A 69 -5.98 -12.44 11.34
C SER A 69 -7.18 -13.27 11.83
N GLU A 70 -6.95 -14.49 12.31
CA GLU A 70 -8.01 -15.32 12.91
C GLU A 70 -8.58 -14.70 14.20
N VAL A 71 -7.71 -14.07 15.02
CA VAL A 71 -8.13 -13.41 16.28
C VAL A 71 -8.92 -12.12 16.03
N LEU A 72 -8.70 -11.45 14.90
CA LEU A 72 -9.34 -10.18 14.56
C LEU A 72 -10.64 -10.32 13.74
N GLU A 73 -11.07 -11.55 13.42
CA GLU A 73 -12.26 -11.85 12.60
C GLU A 73 -12.33 -11.05 11.28
N LEU A 74 -11.17 -10.82 10.64
CA LEU A 74 -11.06 -10.20 9.31
C LEU A 74 -10.81 -11.23 8.21
#